data_AF-A0A536MXQ1-F1
#
_entry.id   AF-A0A536MXQ1-F1
#
_cell.length_a   1.000
_cell.length_b   1.000
_cell.length_c   1.000
_cell.angle_alpha   90.00
_cell.angle_beta   90.00
_cell.angle_gamma   90.00
#
_symmetry.space_group_name_H-M   'P 1'
#
loop_
_entity.id
_entity.type
_entity.pdbx_description
1 polymer ?
#
loop_
_entity_poly.entity_id
_entity_poly.type
_entity_poly.pdbx_seq_one_letter_code
_entity_poly.pdbx_strand_id
1 'polypeptide(L)'
;MRRGVAVLIGLVAGMLAGLMPVSAAVLIVEYAIPNSGPNGIVTGPDGNLWFTDAGNNSIDRFTLSGTVTSYPLPMANTIPSE
;
A
#
# COMPACT_ATOMS: atom_id res chain seq x y z
N MET A 1 -2.24 -16.70 12.35
CA MET A 1 -2.54 -15.31 11.96
C MET A 1 -1.28 -14.69 11.38
N ARG A 2 -1.16 -14.63 10.05
CA ARG A 2 0.02 -14.11 9.34
C ARG A 2 -0.43 -12.82 8.63
N ARG A 3 0.10 -11.67 9.05
CA ARG A 3 -0.23 -10.35 8.47
C ARG A 3 0.65 -10.12 7.25
N GLY A 4 0.06 -9.92 6.07
CA GLY A 4 0.78 -9.60 4.83
C GLY A 4 1.17 -8.12 4.78
N VAL A 5 2.39 -7.81 4.30
CA VAL A 5 2.95 -6.46 4.20
C VAL A 5 3.36 -6.20 2.75
N ALA A 6 2.89 -5.10 2.15
CA ALA A 6 3.31 -4.60 0.84
C ALA A 6 4.29 -3.41 1.01
N VAL A 7 5.39 -3.37 0.24
CA VAL A 7 6.51 -2.43 0.41
C VAL A 7 6.73 -1.57 -0.85
N LEU A 8 6.79 -0.24 -0.72
CA LEU A 8 7.11 0.73 -1.79
C LEU A 8 8.28 1.63 -1.33
N ILE A 9 9.31 1.85 -2.15
CA ILE A 9 10.59 2.48 -1.76
C ILE A 9 10.80 3.82 -2.50
N GLY A 10 11.13 4.90 -1.78
CA GLY A 10 11.55 6.20 -2.35
C GLY A 10 12.99 6.58 -1.97
N LEU A 11 13.77 7.14 -2.92
CA LEU A 11 15.22 7.37 -2.85
C LEU A 11 15.52 8.88 -2.72
N VAL A 12 16.39 9.29 -1.78
CA VAL A 12 16.86 10.69 -1.63
C VAL A 12 18.31 10.82 -2.12
N ALA A 13 18.54 11.72 -3.08
CA ALA A 13 19.84 11.96 -3.70
C ALA A 13 20.61 13.13 -3.06
N GLY A 14 21.89 12.90 -2.74
CA GLY A 14 22.85 13.92 -2.36
C GLY A 14 24.27 13.34 -2.38
N MET A 15 24.99 13.50 -3.50
CA MET A 15 26.37 13.05 -3.65
C MET A 15 27.36 14.11 -3.15
N LEU A 16 28.31 13.69 -2.32
CA LEU A 16 29.61 14.35 -2.16
C LEU A 16 30.70 13.32 -2.51
N ALA A 17 31.63 13.73 -3.37
CA ALA A 17 32.65 12.88 -3.97
C ALA A 17 33.53 12.16 -2.92
N GLY A 18 33.41 10.84 -2.88
CA GLY A 18 34.20 9.93 -2.06
C GLY A 18 33.52 8.57 -2.12
N LEU A 19 34.28 7.52 -2.40
CA LEU A 19 33.79 6.17 -2.69
C LEU A 19 33.16 5.48 -1.45
N MET A 20 32.09 6.04 -0.91
CA MET A 20 31.15 5.31 -0.06
C MET A 20 30.14 4.63 -0.98
N PRO A 21 29.88 3.32 -0.87
CA PRO A 21 28.62 2.81 -1.37
C PRO A 21 27.54 3.58 -0.59
N VAL A 22 26.85 4.50 -1.26
CA VAL A 22 25.60 5.04 -0.72
C VAL A 22 24.68 3.84 -0.68
N SER A 23 24.65 3.15 0.46
CA SER A 23 23.58 2.22 0.77
C SER A 23 22.33 3.08 0.74
N ALA A 24 21.58 3.02 -0.36
CA ALA A 24 20.28 3.64 -0.42
C ALA A 24 19.47 3.04 0.74
N ALA A 25 19.24 3.83 1.78
CA ALA A 25 18.42 3.39 2.88
C ALA A 25 17.01 3.21 2.33
N VAL A 26 16.54 1.98 2.30
CA VAL A 26 15.16 1.67 1.96
C VAL A 26 14.31 2.04 3.17
N LEU A 27 13.49 3.09 3.04
CA LEU A 27 12.48 3.39 4.04
C LEU A 27 11.27 2.48 3.80
N ILE A 28 10.97 1.61 4.77
CA ILE A 28 9.72 0.87 4.81
C ILE A 28 8.84 1.54 5.87
N VAL A 29 7.68 2.05 5.44
CA VAL A 29 6.66 2.58 6.34
C VAL A 29 5.47 1.64 6.30
N GLU A 30 5.10 1.09 7.45
CA GLU A 30 3.93 0.23 7.59
C GLU A 30 2.71 1.06 8.02
N TYR A 31 1.58 0.83 7.34
CA TYR A 31 0.30 1.44 7.68
C TYR A 31 -0.67 0.37 8.16
N ALA A 32 -0.99 0.40 9.45
CA ALA A 32 -1.98 -0.50 10.02
C ALA A 32 -3.39 -0.03 9.64
N ILE A 33 -4.12 -0.89 8.92
CA ILE A 33 -5.55 -0.70 8.63
C ILE A 33 -6.31 -1.74 9.45
N PRO A 34 -6.94 -1.36 10.58
CA PRO A 34 -7.64 -2.30 11.44
C PRO A 34 -8.75 -3.04 10.69
N ASN A 35 -8.90 -4.34 10.96
CA ASN A 35 -9.91 -5.20 10.33
C ASN A 35 -9.85 -5.28 8.80
N SER A 36 -8.70 -4.98 8.20
CA SER A 36 -8.48 -5.10 6.75
C SER A 36 -7.84 -6.45 6.37
N GLY A 37 -8.22 -6.97 5.21
CA GLY A 37 -7.62 -8.14 4.57
C GLY A 37 -7.20 -7.81 3.13
N PRO A 38 -6.16 -6.97 2.93
CA PRO A 38 -5.73 -6.58 1.61
C PRO A 38 -5.16 -7.78 0.84
N ASN A 39 -5.53 -7.93 -0.43
CA ASN A 39 -5.06 -8.99 -1.33
C ASN A 39 -4.19 -8.37 -2.45
N GLY A 40 -4.81 -7.78 -3.47
CA GLY A 40 -4.12 -7.09 -4.56
C GLY A 40 -3.98 -5.58 -4.33
N ILE A 41 -2.95 -4.97 -4.94
CA ILE A 41 -2.69 -3.51 -4.90
C ILE A 41 -2.18 -2.99 -6.26
N VAL A 42 -2.58 -1.78 -6.64
CA VAL A 42 -2.15 -1.09 -7.86
C VAL A 42 -2.08 0.42 -7.64
N THR A 43 -1.24 1.12 -8.41
CA THR A 43 -1.28 2.59 -8.48
C THR A 43 -2.40 3.04 -9.41
N GLY A 44 -3.24 3.96 -8.94
CA GLY A 44 -4.29 4.58 -9.73
C GLY A 44 -3.76 5.75 -10.58
N PRO A 45 -4.50 6.13 -11.65
CA PRO A 45 -4.19 7.33 -12.44
C PRO A 45 -4.37 8.64 -11.64
N ASP A 46 -5.02 8.56 -10.48
CA ASP A 46 -5.18 9.66 -9.53
C ASP A 46 -3.98 9.82 -8.56
N GLY A 47 -2.92 9.02 -8.72
CA GLY A 47 -1.72 9.07 -7.90
C GLY A 47 -1.86 8.42 -6.52
N ASN A 48 -2.99 7.75 -6.25
CA ASN A 48 -3.23 7.01 -5.01
C ASN A 48 -3.00 5.51 -5.21
N LEU A 49 -2.89 4.78 -4.10
CA LEU A 49 -2.87 3.32 -4.11
C LEU A 49 -4.31 2.79 -4.01
N TRP A 50 -4.61 1.76 -4.77
CA TRP A 50 -5.90 1.08 -4.78
C TRP A 50 -5.68 -0.39 -4.46
N PHE A 51 -6.46 -0.94 -3.54
CA PHE A 51 -6.33 -2.33 -3.12
C PHE A 51 -7.68 -2.99 -2.90
N THR A 52 -7.72 -4.31 -3.04
CA THR A 52 -8.88 -5.13 -2.70
C THR A 52 -8.83 -5.49 -1.23
N ASP A 53 -9.89 -5.20 -0.46
CA ASP A 53 -10.00 -5.61 0.94
C ASP A 53 -11.00 -6.77 1.07
N ALA A 54 -10.47 -7.98 1.12
CA ALA A 54 -11.27 -9.19 1.30
C ALA A 54 -11.85 -9.32 2.71
N GLY A 55 -11.27 -8.63 3.71
CA GLY A 55 -11.80 -8.58 5.08
C GLY A 55 -13.07 -7.74 5.18
N ASN A 56 -13.19 -6.71 4.34
CA ASN A 56 -14.31 -5.75 4.36
C ASN A 56 -15.21 -5.80 3.12
N ASN A 57 -14.95 -6.72 2.17
CA ASN A 57 -15.73 -6.84 0.92
C ASN A 57 -15.79 -5.51 0.15
N SER A 58 -14.63 -4.87 -0.02
CA SER A 58 -14.50 -3.54 -0.61
C SER A 58 -13.29 -3.40 -1.51
N ILE A 59 -13.32 -2.33 -2.32
CA ILE A 59 -12.14 -1.75 -2.95
C ILE A 59 -11.78 -0.51 -2.16
N ASP A 60 -10.53 -0.39 -1.74
CA ASP A 60 -10.10 0.69 -0.86
C ASP A 60 -9.02 1.54 -1.54
N ARG A 61 -9.16 2.86 -1.43
CA ARG A 61 -8.21 3.84 -1.93
C ARG A 61 -7.40 4.40 -0.76
N PHE A 62 -6.09 4.28 -0.84
CA PHE A 62 -5.12 4.79 0.12
C PHE A 62 -4.35 5.98 -0.48
N THR A 63 -4.45 7.14 0.16
CA THR A 63 -3.64 8.31 -0.19
C THR A 63 -2.26 8.21 0.42
N LEU A 64 -1.23 8.76 -0.24
CA LEU A 64 0.13 8.78 0.30
C LEU A 64 0.27 9.61 1.60
N SER A 65 -0.75 10.40 1.95
CA SER A 65 -0.88 11.08 3.24
C SER A 65 -1.46 10.21 4.35
N GLY A 66 -1.77 8.93 4.09
CA GLY A 66 -2.26 7.97 5.08
C GLY A 66 -3.77 7.93 5.25
N THR A 67 -4.55 8.46 4.31
CA THR A 67 -6.03 8.42 4.37
C THR A 67 -6.57 7.25 3.56
N VAL A 68 -7.53 6.50 4.14
CA VAL A 68 -8.23 5.40 3.46
C VAL A 68 -9.66 5.80 3.16
N THR A 69 -10.12 5.52 1.94
CA THR A 69 -11.54 5.60 1.54
C THR A 69 -11.97 4.23 1.03
N SER A 70 -12.96 3.62 1.66
CA SER A 70 -13.47 2.30 1.28
C SER A 70 -14.70 2.41 0.38
N TYR A 71 -14.75 1.57 -0.66
CA TYR A 71 -15.84 1.46 -1.61
C TYR A 71 -16.43 0.04 -1.51
N PRO A 72 -17.55 -0.13 -0.77
CA PRO A 72 -18.16 -1.43 -0.58
C PRO A 72 -18.62 -2.05 -1.90
N LEU A 73 -18.41 -3.35 -2.07
CA LEU A 73 -18.96 -4.06 -3.21
C LEU A 73 -20.48 -4.21 -3.05
N PRO A 74 -21.25 -4.13 -4.16
CA PRO A 74 -22.70 -4.15 -4.12
C PRO A 74 -23.30 -5.50 -3.68
N MET A 75 -22.53 -6.57 -3.67
CA MET A 75 -22.96 -7.91 -3.23
C MET A 75 -22.26 -8.28 -1.93
N ALA A 76 -23.03 -8.67 -0.91
CA ALA A 76 -22.54 -8.88 0.46
C ALA A 76 -21.53 -10.04 0.61
N ASN A 77 -21.37 -10.91 -0.40
CA ASN A 77 -20.60 -12.15 -0.28
C ASN A 77 -19.64 -12.40 -1.46
N THR A 78 -19.27 -11.36 -2.22
CA THR A 78 -18.27 -11.48 -3.30
C THR A 78 -16.91 -11.02 -2.80
N ILE A 79 -16.12 -11.93 -2.24
CA ILE A 79 -14.74 -11.63 -1.86
C ILE A 79 -13.91 -11.23 -3.10
N PRO A 80 -13.37 -10.00 -3.17
CA PRO A 80 -12.48 -9.62 -4.26
C PRO A 80 -11.20 -10.49 -4.17
N SER A 81 -10.87 -11.12 -5.30
CA SER A 81 -9.72 -12.01 -5.47
C SER A 81 -8.83 -11.51 -6.59
N GLU A 82 -7.56 -11.94 -6.57
CA GLU A 82 -6.50 -11.51 -7.48
C GLU A 82 -6.61 -12.14 -8.87
#